data_AF-A0A1V6EFA3-F1
#
_entry.id   AF-A0A1V6EFA3-F1
#
_cell.length_a   1.000
_cell.length_b   1.000
_cell.length_c   1.000
_cell.angle_alpha   90.00
_cell.angle_beta   90.00
_cell.angle_gamma   90.00
#
_symmetry.space_group_name_H-M   'P 1'
#
loop_
_entity.id
_entity.type
_entity.pdbx_description
1 polymer ?
#
loop_
_entity_poly.entity_id
_entity_poly.type
_entity_poly.pdbx_seq_one_letter_code
_entity_poly.pdbx_strand_id
1 'polypeptide(L)'
;MFRNRIPFVGQADSGRWIQALDVLLKFDATTIVPGHGPLSGEARKDMQQTRDYLVYLRATMGEAARNLEPFEEAYQAADWSRFEKLPLFRVANRMNAYNTYLLMEHESK
;
A
#
# COMPACT_ATOMS: atom_id res chain seq x y z
N MET A 1 1.40 -7.55 -8.84
CA MET A 1 1.74 -8.07 -7.49
C MET A 1 3.25 -7.90 -7.28
N PHE A 2 3.67 -7.39 -6.12
CA PHE A 2 5.03 -6.93 -5.86
C PHE A 2 5.66 -7.83 -4.80
N ARG A 3 6.51 -8.77 -5.23
CA ARG A 3 7.19 -9.67 -4.30
C ARG A 3 8.22 -8.91 -3.47
N ASN A 4 8.12 -9.04 -2.14
CA ASN A 4 9.08 -8.54 -1.17
C ASN A 4 9.55 -7.08 -1.38
N ARG A 5 8.66 -6.20 -1.86
CA ARG A 5 8.92 -4.76 -2.05
C ARG A 5 7.62 -4.00 -1.96
N ILE A 6 7.67 -2.70 -1.67
CA ILE A 6 6.45 -1.88 -1.72
C ILE A 6 6.03 -1.61 -3.18
N PRO A 7 4.72 -1.48 -3.46
CA PRO A 7 4.23 -1.08 -4.77
C PRO A 7 4.56 0.39 -5.07
N PHE A 8 4.49 0.76 -6.34
CA PHE A 8 4.27 2.15 -6.74
C PHE A 8 2.76 2.34 -6.95
N VAL A 9 2.15 3.21 -6.14
CA VAL A 9 0.70 3.42 -6.15
C VAL A 9 0.28 4.48 -7.16
N GLY A 10 1.08 5.55 -7.33
CA GLY A 10 0.74 6.62 -8.28
C GLY A 10 -0.62 7.26 -7.97
N GLN A 11 -1.47 7.41 -8.98
CA GLN A 11 -2.86 7.88 -8.86
C GLN A 11 -3.88 6.73 -8.86
N ALA A 12 -3.45 5.50 -8.55
CA ALA A 12 -4.36 4.36 -8.55
C ALA A 12 -5.40 4.46 -7.44
N ASP A 13 -6.60 3.92 -7.70
CA ASP A 13 -7.62 3.67 -6.69
C ASP A 13 -7.14 2.53 -5.76
N SER A 14 -6.51 2.92 -4.66
CA SER A 14 -5.96 2.00 -3.67
C SER A 14 -7.05 1.19 -2.96
N GLY A 15 -8.28 1.70 -2.87
CA GLY A 15 -9.43 1.01 -2.30
C GLY A 15 -9.85 -0.19 -3.16
N ARG A 16 -10.00 0.01 -4.48
CA ARG A 16 -10.28 -1.08 -5.44
C ARG A 16 -9.16 -2.10 -5.51
N TRP A 17 -7.91 -1.67 -5.36
CA TRP A 17 -6.78 -2.59 -5.26
C TRP A 17 -6.86 -3.51 -4.05
N ILE A 18 -7.22 -2.98 -2.87
CA ILE A 18 -7.44 -3.79 -1.66
C ILE A 18 -8.56 -4.80 -1.89
N GLN A 19 -9.68 -4.38 -2.49
CA GLN A 19 -10.80 -5.28 -2.81
C GLN A 19 -10.40 -6.40 -3.78
N ALA A 20 -9.61 -6.07 -4.81
CA ALA A 20 -9.09 -7.07 -5.74
C ALA A 20 -8.16 -8.07 -5.03
N LEU A 21 -7.28 -7.59 -4.14
CA LEU A 21 -6.41 -8.44 -3.33
C LEU A 21 -7.22 -9.32 -2.35
N ASP A 22 -8.31 -8.81 -1.78
CA ASP A 22 -9.24 -9.60 -0.94
C ASP A 22 -9.87 -10.75 -1.72
N VAL A 23 -10.26 -10.51 -2.97
CA VAL A 23 -10.78 -11.57 -3.85
C VAL A 23 -9.68 -12.58 -4.15
N LEU A 24 -8.48 -12.14 -4.51
CA LEU A 24 -7.35 -13.02 -4.82
C LEU A 24 -6.92 -13.89 -3.61
N LEU A 25 -7.00 -13.34 -2.39
CA LEU A 25 -6.64 -14.06 -1.16
C LEU A 25 -7.62 -15.15 -0.74
N LYS A 26 -8.81 -15.20 -1.36
CA LYS A 26 -9.77 -16.31 -1.20
C LYS A 26 -9.37 -17.54 -2.00
N PHE A 27 -8.54 -17.39 -3.02
CA PHE A 27 -7.97 -18.53 -3.72
C PHE A 27 -6.84 -19.13 -2.87
N ASP A 28 -6.80 -20.46 -2.79
CA ASP A 28 -5.68 -21.19 -2.16
C ASP A 28 -4.51 -21.34 -3.14
N ALA A 29 -4.09 -20.22 -3.72
CA ALA A 29 -2.99 -20.20 -4.67
C ALA A 29 -1.67 -20.47 -3.94
N THR A 30 -0.95 -21.51 -4.37
CA THR A 30 0.39 -21.82 -3.85
C THR A 30 1.49 -21.10 -4.63
N THR A 31 1.18 -20.60 -5.83
CA THR A 31 2.15 -19.95 -6.72
C THR A 31 1.54 -18.73 -7.40
N ILE A 32 2.34 -17.68 -7.58
CA ILE A 32 1.99 -16.53 -8.40
C ILE A 32 3.11 -16.15 -9.37
N VAL A 33 2.72 -15.70 -10.56
CA VAL A 33 3.60 -15.07 -11.54
C VAL A 33 3.42 -13.56 -11.42
N PRO A 34 4.37 -12.80 -10.84
CA PRO A 34 4.26 -11.36 -10.75
C PRO A 34 4.55 -10.71 -12.12
N GLY A 35 4.06 -9.48 -12.32
CA GLY A 35 4.39 -8.71 -13.53
C GLY A 35 5.89 -8.34 -13.63
N HIS A 36 6.60 -8.33 -12.50
CA HIS A 36 8.05 -8.12 -12.44
C HIS A 36 8.67 -9.00 -11.36
N GLY A 37 9.89 -9.48 -11.63
CA GLY A 37 10.64 -10.35 -10.73
C GLY A 37 10.31 -11.83 -10.93
N PRO A 38 10.94 -12.71 -10.13
CA PRO A 38 10.76 -14.15 -10.25
C PRO A 38 9.41 -14.62 -9.73
N LEU A 39 8.99 -15.80 -10.19
CA LEU A 39 7.87 -16.57 -9.65
C LEU A 39 7.97 -16.69 -8.13
N SER A 40 6.83 -16.61 -7.44
CA SER A 40 6.76 -16.79 -5.99
C SER A 40 5.98 -18.03 -5.61
N GLY A 41 6.58 -18.87 -4.76
CA GLY A 41 5.90 -19.95 -4.05
C GLY A 41 5.27 -19.52 -2.72
N GLU A 42 5.38 -18.25 -2.35
CA GLU A 42 4.78 -17.68 -1.13
C GLU A 42 3.58 -16.76 -1.49
N ALA A 43 2.72 -17.21 -2.41
CA ALA A 43 1.71 -16.36 -3.04
C ALA A 43 0.79 -15.63 -2.06
N ARG A 44 0.25 -16.34 -1.06
CA ARG A 44 -0.60 -15.75 -0.01
C ARG A 44 0.13 -14.63 0.76
N LYS A 45 1.36 -14.90 1.20
CA LYS A 45 2.18 -13.96 1.99
C LYS A 45 2.49 -12.68 1.21
N ASP A 46 2.90 -12.82 -0.05
CA ASP A 46 3.22 -11.67 -0.89
C ASP A 46 1.97 -10.80 -1.20
N MET A 47 0.81 -11.45 -1.40
CA MET A 47 -0.46 -10.74 -1.60
C MET A 47 -0.89 -10.01 -0.33
N GLN A 48 -0.76 -10.67 0.82
CA GLN A 48 -1.03 -10.07 2.14
C GLN A 48 -0.11 -8.88 2.42
N GLN A 49 1.18 -8.99 2.16
CA GLN A 49 2.10 -7.87 2.38
C GLN A 49 1.73 -6.64 1.54
N THR A 50 1.39 -6.84 0.26
CA THR A 50 0.94 -5.74 -0.60
C THR A 50 -0.35 -5.13 -0.07
N ARG A 51 -1.32 -5.97 0.29
CA ARG A 51 -2.62 -5.53 0.82
C ARG A 51 -2.46 -4.73 2.11
N ASP A 52 -1.70 -5.26 3.06
CA ASP A 52 -1.52 -4.67 4.38
C ASP A 52 -0.81 -3.32 4.30
N TYR A 53 0.14 -3.17 3.37
CA TYR A 53 0.75 -1.88 3.07
C TYR A 53 -0.28 -0.85 2.60
N LEU A 54 -1.15 -1.21 1.65
CA LEU A 54 -2.17 -0.30 1.12
C LEU A 54 -3.22 0.06 2.17
N VAL A 55 -3.64 -0.92 2.98
CA VAL A 55 -4.58 -0.71 4.09
C VAL A 55 -3.98 0.26 5.10
N TYR A 56 -2.73 0.04 5.52
CA TYR A 56 -2.04 0.92 6.45
C TYR A 56 -1.91 2.34 5.88
N LEU A 57 -1.49 2.47 4.62
CA LEU A 57 -1.33 3.75 3.95
C LEU A 57 -2.63 4.56 3.91
N ARG A 58 -3.75 3.92 3.56
CA ARG A 58 -5.08 4.55 3.54
C ARG A 58 -5.57 4.89 4.94
N ALA A 59 -5.32 4.04 5.93
CA ALA A 59 -5.71 4.32 7.30
C ALA A 59 -4.97 5.55 7.84
N THR A 60 -3.64 5.55 7.79
CA THR A 60 -2.80 6.61 8.32
C THR A 60 -3.02 7.94 7.59
N MET A 61 -3.00 7.95 6.26
CA MET A 61 -3.17 9.19 5.50
C MET A 61 -4.64 9.64 5.41
N GLY A 62 -5.59 8.71 5.50
CA GLY A 62 -7.01 9.04 5.54
C GLY A 62 -7.44 9.65 6.87
N GLU A 63 -6.82 9.25 7.98
CA GLU A 63 -7.00 9.92 9.27
C GLU A 63 -6.51 11.36 9.22
N ALA A 64 -5.27 11.57 8.78
CA ALA A 64 -4.70 12.90 8.59
C ALA A 64 -5.58 13.79 7.70
N ALA A 65 -6.04 13.27 6.55
CA ALA A 65 -6.90 13.99 5.62
C ALA A 65 -8.24 14.39 6.27
N ARG A 66 -8.87 13.51 7.04
CA ARG A 66 -10.12 13.82 7.77
C ARG A 66 -9.92 14.88 8.84
N ASN A 67 -8.75 14.88 9.49
CA ASN A 67 -8.39 15.84 10.53
C ASN A 67 -7.86 17.17 9.97
N LEU A 68 -7.72 17.30 8.64
CA LEU A 68 -7.11 18.45 7.97
C LEU A 68 -5.65 18.71 8.43
N GLU A 69 -4.93 17.65 8.77
CA GLU A 69 -3.53 17.72 9.18
C GLU A 69 -2.61 17.94 7.97
N PRO A 70 -1.61 18.84 8.04
CA PRO A 70 -0.64 19.01 6.97
C PRO A 70 0.10 17.70 6.66
N PHE A 71 0.19 17.34 5.37
CA PHE A 71 0.79 16.08 4.94
C PHE A 71 2.20 15.83 5.51
N GLU A 72 3.08 16.83 5.51
CA GLU A 72 4.46 16.63 5.98
C GLU A 72 4.51 16.24 7.46
N GLU A 73 3.65 16.84 8.29
CA GLU A 73 3.56 16.57 9.72
C GLU A 73 3.01 15.16 9.95
N ALA A 74 1.89 14.82 9.29
CA ALA A 74 1.30 13.50 9.35
C ALA A 74 2.25 12.39 8.87
N TYR A 75 3.01 12.64 7.79
CA TYR A 75 3.97 11.68 7.25
C TYR A 75 5.15 11.45 8.21
N GLN A 76 5.64 12.51 8.86
CA GLN A 76 6.73 12.41 9.84
C GLN A 76 6.27 11.73 11.14
N ALA A 77 5.01 11.94 11.56
CA ALA A 77 4.45 11.35 12.77
C ALA A 77 4.09 9.86 12.61
N ALA A 78 3.83 9.41 11.38
CA ALA A 78 3.44 8.04 11.10
C ALA A 78 4.55 7.00 11.41
N ASP A 79 4.16 5.87 12.00
CA ASP A 79 5.07 4.75 12.28
C ASP A 79 5.25 3.84 11.05
N TRP A 80 6.35 4.04 10.33
CA TRP A 80 6.69 3.25 9.16
C TRP A 80 7.47 1.96 9.45
N SER A 81 7.75 1.63 10.71
CA SER A 81 8.68 0.55 11.11
C SER A 81 8.35 -0.81 10.49
N ARG A 82 7.04 -1.10 10.29
CA ARG A 82 6.57 -2.33 9.65
C ARG A 82 7.01 -2.48 8.19
N PHE A 83 7.19 -1.38 7.47
CA PHE A 83 7.46 -1.38 6.02
C PHE A 83 8.79 -0.75 5.64
N GLU A 84 9.45 -0.01 6.55
CA GLU A 84 10.65 0.79 6.25
C GLU A 84 11.83 -0.04 5.74
N LYS A 85 11.88 -1.33 6.11
CA LYS A 85 12.94 -2.27 5.73
C LYS A 85 12.69 -2.91 4.36
N LEU A 86 11.51 -2.71 3.77
CA LEU A 86 11.20 -3.28 2.47
C LEU A 86 11.96 -2.55 1.36
N PRO A 87 12.44 -3.29 0.34
CA PRO A 87 12.98 -2.70 -0.88
C PRO A 87 12.05 -1.63 -1.48
N LEU A 88 12.67 -0.59 -2.02
CA LEU A 88 12.04 0.61 -2.59
C LEU A 88 11.30 1.51 -1.59
N PHE A 89 11.24 1.18 -0.29
CA PHE A 89 10.54 1.99 0.70
C PHE A 89 10.97 3.46 0.67
N ARG A 90 12.28 3.72 0.79
CA ARG A 90 12.83 5.08 0.82
C ARG A 90 12.58 5.91 -0.44
N VAL A 91 12.30 5.25 -1.57
CA VAL A 91 12.12 5.90 -2.87
C VAL A 91 10.64 6.11 -3.18
N ALA A 92 9.79 5.15 -2.86
CA ALA A 92 8.38 5.16 -3.28
C ALA A 92 7.40 5.53 -2.15
N ASN A 93 7.71 5.25 -0.88
CA ASN A 93 6.72 5.35 0.20
C ASN A 93 6.17 6.77 0.36
N ARG A 94 7.04 7.78 0.39
CA ARG A 94 6.61 9.17 0.55
C ARG A 94 5.66 9.61 -0.56
N MET A 95 5.95 9.22 -1.81
CA MET A 95 5.09 9.54 -2.94
C MET A 95 3.75 8.80 -2.86
N ASN A 96 3.78 7.52 -2.48
CA ASN A 96 2.56 6.74 -2.26
C ASN A 96 1.69 7.37 -1.16
N ALA A 97 2.30 7.77 -0.04
CA ALA A 97 1.62 8.40 1.08
C ALA A 97 0.98 9.72 0.67
N TYR A 98 1.73 10.58 -0.03
CA TYR A 98 1.22 11.87 -0.51
C TYR A 98 0.02 11.70 -1.46
N ASN A 99 0.15 10.82 -2.45
CA ASN A 99 -0.94 10.59 -3.40
C ASN A 99 -2.17 9.96 -2.72
N THR A 100 -1.95 9.11 -1.71
CA THR A 100 -3.04 8.52 -0.94
C THR A 100 -3.70 9.57 -0.06
N TYR A 101 -2.95 10.47 0.57
CA TYR A 101 -3.48 11.60 1.34
C TYR A 101 -4.43 12.43 0.46
N LEU A 102 -3.99 12.84 -0.73
CA LEU A 102 -4.82 13.58 -1.68
C LEU A 102 -6.05 12.78 -2.11
N LEU A 103 -5.90 11.49 -2.43
CA LEU A 103 -7.01 10.62 -2.76
C LEU A 103 -8.05 10.57 -1.63
N MET A 104 -7.60 10.48 -0.38
CA MET A 104 -8.51 10.44 0.77
C MET A 104 -9.23 11.77 1.00
N GLU A 105 -8.59 12.91 0.73
CA GLU A 105 -9.25 14.23 0.74
C GLU A 105 -10.36 14.32 -0.33
N HIS A 106 -10.15 13.71 -1.49
CA HIS A 106 -11.14 13.65 -2.56
C HIS A 106 -12.32 12.72 -2.23
N GLU A 107 -12.07 11.55 -1.62
CA GLU A 107 -13.09 10.58 -1.23
C GLU A 107 -13.93 11.01 -0.01
N SER A 108 -13.42 11.95 0.81
CA SER A 108 -14.11 12.43 2.02
C SER A 108 -15.07 13.61 1.79
N LYS A 109 -15.18 14.08 0.54
CA LYS A 109 -16.14 15.11 0.12
C LYS A 109 -17.46 14.46 -0.34
#